data_AF-A0A2C5Y3E8-F1
#
_entry.id   AF-A0A2C5Y3E8-F1
#
_cell.length_a   1.000
_cell.length_b   1.000
_cell.length_c   1.000
_cell.angle_alpha   90.00
_cell.angle_beta   90.00
_cell.angle_gamma   90.00
#
_symmetry.space_group_name_H-M   'P 1'
#
loop_
_entity.id
_entity.type
_entity.pdbx_description
1 polymer ?
#
loop_
_entity_poly.entity_id
_entity_poly.type
_entity_poly.pdbx_seq_one_letter_code
_entity_poly.pdbx_strand_id
1 'polypeptide(L)'
;MWQPLSPTETPRSPPAVDSPTSTSSRKKNPGRRFAQVIRLKRGCADEYKACHVNIWPEVAKQIKDCGLEDYSIWYDDKTSMLFSSFRYIGYDYAGDMQRMAENSKVREWWRMTDGFQESLVEGATSSEAGEPSWWKPMEELFYQA
;
A
#
# COMPACT_ATOMS: atom_id res chain seq x y z
N MET A 1 10.42 -66.52 -42.30
CA MET A 1 11.64 -66.10 -43.04
C MET A 1 11.44 -64.63 -43.41
N TRP A 2 12.35 -63.68 -43.30
CA TRP A 2 13.68 -63.53 -42.70
C TRP A 2 13.91 -61.99 -42.71
N GLN A 3 14.63 -61.49 -41.71
CA GLN A 3 14.93 -60.07 -41.35
C GLN A 3 16.03 -59.43 -42.26
N PRO A 4 16.81 -58.40 -41.85
CA PRO A 4 16.56 -57.00 -41.41
C PRO A 4 17.42 -55.99 -42.23
N LEU A 5 17.52 -54.73 -41.77
CA LEU A 5 18.76 -53.98 -41.42
C LEU A 5 18.32 -52.55 -41.02
N SER A 6 18.27 -52.22 -39.73
CA SER A 6 19.34 -51.68 -38.86
C SER A 6 19.32 -50.14 -38.77
N PRO A 7 19.65 -49.58 -37.60
CA PRO A 7 19.28 -48.23 -37.18
C PRO A 7 20.43 -47.23 -37.34
N THR A 8 20.13 -45.93 -37.37
CA THR A 8 20.82 -44.83 -36.65
C THR A 8 20.32 -43.51 -37.21
N GLU A 9 19.50 -42.77 -36.46
CA GLU A 9 19.53 -41.30 -36.54
C GLU A 9 19.44 -40.72 -35.12
N THR A 10 20.45 -39.91 -34.85
CA THR A 10 20.71 -39.10 -33.65
C THR A 10 19.54 -38.16 -33.35
N PRO A 11 19.16 -37.93 -32.07
CA PRO A 11 18.11 -36.95 -31.77
C PRO A 11 18.66 -35.53 -31.99
N ARG A 12 18.11 -34.82 -32.98
CA ARG A 12 18.37 -33.41 -33.25
C ARG A 12 17.60 -32.58 -32.21
N SER A 13 18.32 -31.78 -31.42
CA SER A 13 17.74 -30.80 -30.50
C SER A 13 16.79 -29.85 -31.24
N PRO A 14 15.60 -29.54 -30.69
CA PRO A 14 14.75 -28.49 -31.25
C PRO A 14 15.40 -27.11 -31.04
N PRO A 15 15.16 -26.14 -31.94
CA PRO A 15 15.74 -24.81 -31.82
C PRO A 15 15.11 -24.07 -30.62
N ALA A 16 15.93 -23.24 -29.98
CA ALA A 16 15.49 -22.34 -28.93
C ALA A 16 14.36 -21.45 -29.46
N VAL A 17 13.19 -21.54 -28.83
CA VAL A 17 12.07 -20.65 -29.09
C VAL A 17 12.40 -19.33 -28.40
N ASP A 18 12.76 -18.33 -29.20
CA ASP A 18 12.87 -16.94 -28.76
C ASP A 18 11.53 -16.54 -28.12
N SER A 19 11.56 -16.41 -26.80
CA SER A 19 10.40 -15.96 -26.03
C SER A 19 10.19 -14.49 -26.32
N PRO A 20 8.99 -14.07 -26.80
CA PRO A 20 8.73 -12.66 -26.99
C PRO A 20 8.72 -12.00 -25.61
N THR A 21 9.67 -11.10 -25.40
CA THR A 21 9.72 -10.24 -24.21
C THR A 21 8.45 -9.41 -24.20
N SER A 22 7.45 -9.85 -23.43
CA SER A 22 6.22 -9.10 -23.18
C SER A 22 6.59 -7.82 -22.46
N THR A 23 6.76 -6.74 -23.22
CA THR A 23 6.83 -5.38 -22.69
C THR A 23 5.42 -5.01 -22.28
N SER A 24 5.00 -5.48 -21.11
CA SER A 24 3.79 -5.01 -20.46
C SER A 24 3.95 -3.51 -20.21
N SER A 25 3.28 -2.69 -21.03
CA SER A 25 3.17 -1.26 -20.81
C SER A 25 2.47 -1.04 -19.47
N ARG A 26 3.22 -0.69 -18.41
CA ARG A 26 2.63 -0.40 -17.11
C ARG A 26 1.64 0.76 -17.25
N LYS A 27 0.35 0.49 -17.08
CA LYS A 27 -0.69 1.52 -17.07
C LYS A 27 -0.62 2.28 -15.74
N LYS A 28 -0.41 3.60 -15.79
CA LYS A 28 -0.45 4.45 -14.60
C LYS A 28 -1.88 4.53 -14.08
N ASN A 29 -2.09 4.46 -12.76
CA ASN A 29 -3.42 4.63 -12.19
C ASN A 29 -3.94 6.05 -12.50
N PRO A 30 -5.21 6.22 -12.89
CA PRO A 30 -5.78 7.55 -13.17
C PRO A 30 -5.94 8.43 -11.93
N GLY A 31 -5.47 7.98 -10.75
CA GLY A 31 -5.68 8.61 -9.45
C GLY A 31 -6.83 7.94 -8.70
N ARG A 32 -6.56 6.80 -8.05
CA ARG A 32 -7.53 6.16 -7.15
C ARG A 32 -7.54 6.92 -5.83
N ARG A 33 -8.73 7.33 -5.35
CA ARG A 33 -8.87 8.02 -4.07
C ARG A 33 -9.20 7.03 -2.96
N PHE A 34 -8.72 7.34 -1.77
CA PHE A 34 -8.93 6.57 -0.56
C PHE A 34 -9.41 7.52 0.51
N ALA A 35 -10.37 7.06 1.29
CA ALA A 35 -10.88 7.74 2.47
C ALA A 35 -10.94 6.74 3.61
N GLN A 36 -10.53 7.17 4.79
CA GLN A 36 -10.51 6.30 5.97
C GLN A 36 -10.67 7.12 7.26
N VAL A 37 -11.17 6.48 8.30
CA VAL A 37 -11.40 7.09 9.62
C VAL A 37 -10.83 6.24 10.75
N ILE A 38 -10.41 6.92 11.81
CA ILE A 38 -9.99 6.31 13.06
C ILE A 38 -10.36 7.23 14.24
N ARG A 39 -10.41 6.68 15.45
CA ARG A 39 -10.62 7.48 16.66
C ARG A 39 -9.27 7.90 17.24
N LEU A 40 -9.18 9.15 17.68
CA LEU A 40 -8.10 9.60 18.54
C LEU A 40 -8.45 9.35 20.01
N LYS A 41 -7.52 8.81 20.78
CA LYS A 41 -7.68 8.63 22.23
C LYS A 41 -7.86 9.97 22.92
N ARG A 42 -8.67 9.98 23.98
CA ARG A 42 -8.91 11.19 24.78
C ARG A 42 -7.58 11.71 25.34
N GLY A 43 -7.35 13.01 25.18
CA GLY A 43 -6.15 13.68 25.69
C GLY A 43 -4.93 13.62 24.77
N CYS A 44 -4.96 12.90 23.64
CA CYS A 44 -3.81 12.81 22.73
C CYS A 44 -3.85 13.81 21.56
N ALA A 45 -4.79 14.76 21.58
CA ALA A 45 -5.03 15.69 20.46
C ALA A 45 -3.82 16.57 20.17
N ASP A 46 -3.15 17.07 21.21
CA ASP A 46 -2.07 18.03 21.04
C ASP A 46 -0.77 17.33 20.62
N GLU A 47 -0.47 16.16 21.18
CA GLU A 47 0.65 15.32 20.77
C GLU A 47 0.50 14.84 19.32
N TYR A 48 -0.71 14.42 18.92
CA TYR A 48 -0.99 14.00 17.56
C TYR A 48 -0.81 15.13 16.55
N LYS A 49 -1.29 16.34 16.87
CA LYS A 49 -1.06 17.53 16.03
C LYS A 49 0.42 17.87 15.95
N ALA A 50 1.10 17.89 17.10
CA ALA A 50 2.51 18.26 17.17
C ALA A 50 3.41 17.32 16.34
N CYS A 51 3.16 16.01 16.37
CA CYS A 51 3.93 15.09 15.55
C CYS A 51 3.64 15.28 14.05
N HIS A 52 2.39 15.50 13.64
CA HIS A 52 2.05 15.65 12.21
C HIS A 52 2.51 16.99 11.62
N VAL A 53 2.53 18.07 12.42
CA VAL A 53 3.17 19.33 12.01
C VAL A 53 4.67 19.14 11.77
N ASN A 54 5.30 18.26 12.55
CA ASN A 54 6.72 17.94 12.47
C ASN A 54 6.95 16.53 11.92
N ILE A 55 6.20 16.16 10.88
CA ILE A 55 6.31 14.84 10.27
C ILE A 55 7.76 14.52 9.90
N TRP A 56 8.19 13.29 10.19
CA TRP A 56 9.56 12.87 9.90
C TRP A 56 9.82 12.90 8.38
N PRO A 57 10.91 13.52 7.92
CA PRO A 57 11.22 13.62 6.50
C PRO A 57 11.25 12.27 5.78
N GLU A 58 11.73 11.21 6.45
CA GLU A 58 11.80 9.85 5.92
C GLU A 58 10.41 9.25 5.68
N VAL A 59 9.46 9.54 6.57
CA VAL A 59 8.07 9.09 6.45
C VAL A 59 7.39 9.83 5.30
N ALA A 60 7.51 11.15 5.27
CA ALA A 60 6.97 11.97 4.17
C ALA A 60 7.55 11.56 2.81
N LYS A 61 8.86 11.27 2.76
CA LYS A 61 9.52 10.76 1.55
C LYS A 61 8.95 9.41 1.14
N GLN A 62 8.81 8.46 2.06
CA GLN A 62 8.28 7.13 1.76
C GLN A 62 6.84 7.20 1.24
N ILE A 63 5.99 8.05 1.81
CA ILE A 63 4.62 8.30 1.32
C ILE A 63 4.65 8.73 -0.15
N LYS A 64 5.50 9.71 -0.48
CA LYS A 64 5.66 10.20 -1.85
C LYS A 64 6.22 9.14 -2.80
N ASP A 65 7.24 8.39 -2.38
CA ASP A 65 7.87 7.33 -3.18
C ASP A 65 6.90 6.16 -3.47
N CYS A 66 5.92 5.94 -2.60
CA CYS A 66 4.82 4.98 -2.80
C CYS A 66 3.68 5.54 -3.65
N GLY A 67 3.81 6.74 -4.22
CA GLY A 67 2.82 7.32 -5.12
C GLY A 67 1.53 7.78 -4.45
N LEU A 68 1.55 8.05 -3.13
CA LEU A 68 0.47 8.75 -2.44
C LEU A 68 0.65 10.26 -2.59
N GLU A 69 -0.36 10.92 -3.13
CA GLU A 69 -0.45 12.36 -3.31
C GLU A 69 -1.72 12.90 -2.64
N ASP A 70 -1.80 14.22 -2.47
CA ASP A 70 -2.95 14.91 -1.89
C ASP A 70 -3.37 14.33 -0.53
N TYR A 71 -2.40 13.82 0.24
CA TYR A 71 -2.65 13.17 1.53
C TYR A 71 -2.90 14.21 2.62
N SER A 72 -4.13 14.23 3.13
CA SER A 72 -4.56 15.08 4.23
C SER A 72 -5.18 14.27 5.37
N ILE A 73 -5.00 14.76 6.61
CA ILE A 73 -5.65 14.24 7.82
C ILE A 73 -6.34 15.41 8.52
N TRP A 74 -7.63 15.26 8.79
CA TRP A 74 -8.48 16.21 9.50
C TRP A 74 -8.89 15.65 10.85
N TYR A 75 -9.10 16.53 11.82
CA TYR A 75 -9.54 16.17 13.18
C TYR A 75 -10.86 16.87 13.51
N ASP A 76 -11.84 16.10 13.97
CA ASP A 76 -13.08 16.60 14.55
C ASP A 76 -13.01 16.50 16.08
N ASP A 77 -12.97 17.66 16.74
CA ASP A 77 -12.82 17.77 18.19
C ASP A 77 -14.05 17.25 18.96
N LYS A 78 -15.25 17.31 18.36
CA LYS A 78 -16.49 16.85 19.00
C LYS A 78 -16.58 15.34 19.08
N THR A 79 -16.18 14.66 18.03
CA THR A 79 -16.26 13.20 17.93
C THR A 79 -14.94 12.50 18.24
N SER A 80 -13.86 13.26 18.34
CA SER A 80 -12.48 12.77 18.38
C SER A 80 -12.13 11.87 17.17
N MET A 81 -12.77 12.11 16.02
CA MET A 81 -12.47 11.39 14.78
C MET A 81 -11.32 12.05 14.06
N LEU A 82 -10.45 11.21 13.53
CA LEU A 82 -9.54 11.55 12.46
C LEU A 82 -10.11 11.05 11.15
N PHE A 83 -10.18 11.93 10.16
CA PHE A 83 -10.50 11.59 8.78
C PHE A 83 -9.22 11.74 7.96
N SER A 84 -8.92 10.75 7.12
CA SER A 84 -7.75 10.74 6.24
C SER A 84 -8.20 10.52 4.81
N SER A 85 -7.65 11.29 3.87
CA SER A 85 -7.86 11.10 2.44
C SER A 85 -6.55 11.24 1.68
N PHE A 86 -6.34 10.41 0.66
CA PHE A 86 -5.20 10.50 -0.25
C PHE A 86 -5.54 9.95 -1.64
N ARG A 87 -4.76 10.35 -2.63
CA ARG A 87 -4.85 9.87 -4.01
C ARG A 87 -3.62 9.02 -4.33
N TYR A 88 -3.85 7.81 -4.81
CA TYR A 88 -2.79 6.95 -5.30
C TYR A 88 -2.64 7.07 -6.82
N ILE A 89 -1.41 7.36 -7.26
CA ILE A 89 -1.06 7.60 -8.66
C ILE A 89 0.04 6.65 -9.19
N GLY A 90 0.42 5.64 -8.41
CA GLY A 90 1.46 4.68 -8.77
C GLY A 90 0.99 3.65 -9.80
N TYR A 91 1.73 2.55 -9.91
CA TYR A 91 1.49 1.48 -10.88
C TYR A 91 1.08 0.16 -10.23
N ASP A 92 1.49 -0.09 -8.99
CA ASP A 92 1.22 -1.31 -8.23
C ASP A 92 0.89 -0.96 -6.78
N TYR A 93 -0.40 -0.80 -6.47
CA TYR A 93 -0.82 -0.36 -5.14
C TYR A 93 -0.37 -1.34 -4.05
N ALA A 94 -0.51 -2.65 -4.30
CA ALA A 94 -0.14 -3.67 -3.34
C ALA A 94 1.36 -3.66 -3.06
N GLY A 95 2.18 -3.63 -4.12
CA GLY A 95 3.63 -3.52 -3.98
C GLY A 95 4.08 -2.22 -3.32
N ASP A 96 3.41 -1.10 -3.61
CA ASP A 96 3.72 0.20 -2.99
C ASP A 96 3.35 0.22 -1.49
N MET A 97 2.21 -0.37 -1.10
CA MET A 97 1.84 -0.51 0.32
C MET A 97 2.76 -1.48 1.06
N GLN A 98 3.20 -2.57 0.40
CA GLN A 98 4.17 -3.50 0.98
C GLN A 98 5.50 -2.81 1.27
N ARG A 99 6.05 -2.03 0.32
CA ARG A 99 7.28 -1.26 0.55
C ARG A 99 7.14 -0.26 1.69
N MET A 100 5.95 0.34 1.85
CA MET A 100 5.67 1.22 2.98
C MET A 100 5.75 0.47 4.32
N ALA A 101 5.16 -0.74 4.41
CA ALA A 101 5.22 -1.58 5.61
C ALA A 101 6.62 -2.14 5.91
N GLU A 102 7.44 -2.36 4.88
CA GLU A 102 8.82 -2.84 5.03
C GLU A 102 9.79 -1.74 5.54
N ASN A 103 9.44 -0.47 5.42
CA ASN A 103 10.28 0.64 5.87
C ASN A 103 10.29 0.76 7.42
N SER A 104 11.47 0.58 8.02
CA SER A 104 11.62 0.61 9.49
C SER A 104 11.24 1.94 10.13
N LYS A 105 11.49 3.07 9.47
CA LYS A 105 11.13 4.40 9.96
C LYS A 105 9.62 4.65 9.91
N VAL A 106 8.96 4.13 8.89
CA VAL A 106 7.48 4.15 8.82
C VAL A 106 6.87 3.31 9.93
N ARG A 107 7.39 2.10 10.19
CA ARG A 107 6.91 1.28 11.31
C ARG A 107 7.14 1.93 12.68
N GLU A 108 8.28 2.59 12.86
CA GLU A 108 8.58 3.35 14.08
C GLU A 108 7.58 4.49 14.28
N TRP A 109 7.32 5.26 13.22
CA TRP A 109 6.29 6.28 13.20
C TRP A 109 4.90 5.74 13.54
N TRP A 110 4.51 4.63 12.91
CA TRP A 110 3.22 3.97 13.15
C TRP A 110 3.05 3.55 14.61
N ARG A 111 4.04 2.88 15.20
CA ARG A 111 3.95 2.47 16.62
C ARG A 111 3.70 3.65 17.55
N MET A 112 4.33 4.80 17.28
CA MET A 112 4.09 6.02 18.04
C MET A 112 2.65 6.55 17.81
N THR A 113 2.21 6.70 16.56
CA THR A 113 0.88 7.25 16.26
C THR A 113 -0.27 6.32 16.67
N ASP A 114 -0.09 5.01 16.57
CA ASP A 114 -1.03 3.98 17.04
C ASP A 114 -1.23 4.10 18.56
N GLY A 115 -0.18 4.52 19.29
CA GLY A 115 -0.25 4.87 20.71
C GLY A 115 -1.31 5.93 21.02
N PHE A 116 -1.57 6.85 20.10
CA PHE A 116 -2.57 7.93 20.23
C PHE A 116 -3.95 7.56 19.68
N GLN A 117 -4.07 6.44 18.97
CA GLN A 117 -5.24 6.09 18.17
C GLN A 117 -5.97 4.87 18.74
N GLU A 118 -7.25 4.76 18.38
CA GLU A 118 -8.11 3.62 18.66
C GLU A 118 -8.84 3.25 17.36
N SER A 119 -8.66 2.01 16.91
CA SER A 119 -9.30 1.52 15.69
C SER A 119 -10.82 1.38 15.85
N LEU A 120 -11.53 1.62 14.76
CA LEU A 120 -12.97 1.35 14.63
C LEU A 120 -13.24 -0.02 13.98
N VAL A 121 -12.19 -0.79 13.69
CA VAL A 121 -12.26 -2.09 13.04
C VAL A 121 -12.05 -3.17 14.08
N GLU A 122 -13.02 -4.08 14.19
CA GLU A 122 -12.96 -5.17 15.14
C GLU A 122 -11.79 -6.11 14.84
N GLY A 123 -11.00 -6.43 15.87
CA GLY A 123 -9.82 -7.29 15.75
C GLY A 123 -8.56 -6.60 15.22
N ALA A 124 -8.61 -5.32 14.85
CA ALA A 124 -7.42 -4.59 14.42
C ALA A 124 -6.50 -4.30 15.61
N THR A 125 -5.19 -4.52 15.43
CA THR A 125 -4.21 -4.44 16.53
C THR A 125 -3.20 -3.30 16.38
N SER A 126 -2.79 -2.98 15.15
CA SER A 126 -1.87 -1.89 14.82
C SER A 126 -1.85 -1.60 13.33
N SER A 127 -1.31 -0.46 12.92
CA SER A 127 -1.04 -0.14 11.51
C SER A 127 -0.09 -1.16 10.85
N GLU A 128 0.80 -1.77 11.62
CA GLU A 128 1.80 -2.74 11.14
C GLU A 128 1.20 -4.14 10.87
N ALA A 129 0.08 -4.50 11.50
CA ALA A 129 -0.52 -5.83 11.39
C ALA A 129 -1.11 -6.12 9.99
N GLY A 130 -1.40 -5.08 9.21
CA GLY A 130 -1.97 -5.19 7.86
C GLY A 130 -3.46 -5.52 7.86
N GLU A 131 -3.83 -6.70 8.35
CA GLU A 131 -5.22 -7.19 8.35
C GLU A 131 -5.68 -7.72 9.72
N PRO A 132 -6.87 -7.32 10.21
CA PRO A 132 -7.75 -6.30 9.62
C PRO A 132 -7.15 -4.89 9.74
N SER A 133 -7.43 -4.04 8.75
CA SER A 133 -6.87 -2.69 8.65
C SER A 133 -7.07 -1.85 9.92
N TRP A 134 -6.00 -1.17 10.35
CA TRP A 134 -6.03 -0.29 11.52
C TRP A 134 -6.95 0.92 11.33
N TRP A 135 -6.91 1.54 10.16
CA TRP A 135 -7.83 2.59 9.78
C TRP A 135 -9.06 1.97 9.12
N LYS A 136 -10.25 2.44 9.48
CA LYS A 136 -11.49 1.95 8.88
C LYS A 136 -11.66 2.58 7.49
N PRO A 137 -11.68 1.79 6.40
CA PRO A 137 -11.89 2.33 5.06
C PRO A 137 -13.31 2.87 4.90
N MET A 138 -13.46 3.86 4.02
CA MET A 138 -14.75 4.45 3.64
C MET A 138 -15.02 4.24 2.15
N GLU A 139 -16.30 4.14 1.81
CA GLU A 139 -16.78 4.05 0.43
C GLU A 139 -16.87 5.45 -0.20
N GLU A 140 -16.28 5.61 -1.38
CA GLU A 140 -16.47 6.81 -2.20
C GLU A 140 -17.81 6.67 -2.95
N LEU A 141 -18.80 7.47 -2.57
CA LEU A 141 -20.13 7.46 -3.19
C LEU A 141 -20.24 8.41 -4.40
N PHE A 142 -19.44 9.48 -4.43
CA PHE A 142 -19.50 10.50 -5.47
C PHE A 142 -18.15 11.22 -5.60
N TYR A 143 -17.79 11.57 -6.83
CA TYR A 143 -16.65 12.42 -7.15
C TYR A 143 -16.95 13.23 -8.42
N GLN A 144 -16.59 14.52 -8.40
CA GLN A 144 -16.58 15.41 -9.55
C GLN A 144 -15.20 16.05 -9.67
N ALA A 145 -14.60 15.95 -10.85
CA ALA A 145 -13.28 16.50 -11.17
C ALA A 145 -13.34 18.00 -11.48
#